data_AF-A0A1C6EUW5-F1
#
_entry.id   AF-A0A1C6EUW5-F1
#
_cell.length_a   1.000
_cell.length_b   1.000
_cell.length_c   1.000
_cell.angle_alpha   90.00
_cell.angle_beta   90.00
_cell.angle_gamma   90.00
#
_symmetry.space_group_name_H-M   'P 1'
#
loop_
_entity.id
_entity.type
_entity.pdbx_description
1 polymer ?
#
loop_
_entity_poly.entity_id
_entity_poly.type
_entity_poly.pdbx_seq_one_letter_code
_entity_poly.pdbx_strand_id
1 'polypeptide(L)'
;MDISLYISVLALIISIGVPFFEYIYNKSFNNINIEVSYYDEIYKDYLINKIPISRMKIQLSSQGEVLGIDQFLDLLREIRRNSLYFKFRNIEFYSEILSLIQRLEDELVVAEAKMSVAQYNKLSVRIDSMINDIYEEIITTSRGKSVFDIF
;
A
#
# COMPACT_ATOMS: atom_id res chain seq x y z
N MET A 1 33.97 -49.57 4.30
CA MET A 1 32.63 -49.05 3.95
C MET A 1 32.81 -48.23 2.69
N ASP A 2 32.21 -48.65 1.59
CA ASP A 2 32.54 -48.15 0.26
C ASP A 2 32.04 -46.72 0.05
N ILE A 3 32.84 -45.91 -0.67
CA ILE A 3 32.51 -44.52 -1.03
C ILE A 3 31.14 -44.43 -1.72
N SER A 4 30.79 -45.45 -2.52
CA SER A 4 29.50 -45.57 -3.21
C SER A 4 28.32 -45.66 -2.24
N LEU A 5 28.49 -46.27 -1.07
CA LEU A 5 27.45 -46.36 -0.05
C LEU A 5 27.17 -44.98 0.56
N TYR A 6 28.23 -44.20 0.81
CA TYR A 6 28.11 -42.82 1.30
C TYR A 6 27.39 -41.91 0.31
N ILE A 7 27.77 -41.97 -0.97
CA ILE A 7 27.14 -41.17 -2.03
C ILE A 7 25.66 -41.56 -2.18
N SER A 8 25.33 -42.84 -2.09
CA SER A 8 23.95 -43.33 -2.21
C SER A 8 23.07 -42.90 -1.05
N VAL A 9 23.58 -42.95 0.18
CA VAL A 9 22.84 -42.48 1.37
C VAL A 9 22.62 -40.97 1.30
N LEU A 10 23.62 -40.20 0.87
CA LEU A 10 23.50 -38.75 0.70
C LEU A 10 22.48 -38.39 -0.38
N ALA A 11 22.51 -39.08 -1.53
CA ALA A 11 21.55 -38.87 -2.61
C ALA A 11 20.11 -39.17 -2.15
N LEU A 12 19.93 -40.20 -1.31
CA LEU A 12 18.62 -40.58 -0.77
C LEU A 12 18.08 -39.51 0.21
N ILE A 13 18.96 -38.94 1.05
CA ILE A 13 18.59 -37.82 1.94
C ILE A 13 18.18 -36.59 1.12
N ILE A 14 18.94 -36.23 0.07
CA ILE A 14 18.64 -35.09 -0.79
C ILE A 14 17.32 -35.32 -1.55
N SER A 15 17.12 -36.53 -2.08
CA SER A 15 15.92 -36.89 -2.86
C SER A 15 14.62 -36.80 -2.04
N ILE A 16 14.69 -36.97 -0.72
CA ILE A 16 13.52 -36.88 0.17
C ILE A 16 13.42 -35.49 0.80
N GLY A 17 14.56 -34.89 1.15
CA GLY A 17 14.61 -33.58 1.79
C GLY A 17 14.15 -32.46 0.87
N VAL A 18 14.62 -32.41 -0.37
CA VAL A 18 14.32 -31.32 -1.30
C VAL A 18 12.81 -31.19 -1.56
N PRO A 19 12.06 -32.25 -1.90
CA PRO A 19 10.61 -32.15 -2.10
C PRO A 19 9.84 -31.71 -0.85
N PHE A 20 10.30 -32.10 0.34
CA PHE A 20 9.66 -31.72 1.60
C PHE A 20 9.86 -30.24 1.91
N PHE A 21 11.08 -29.73 1.77
CA PHE A 21 11.37 -28.30 1.89
C PHE A 21 10.63 -27.49 0.82
N GLU A 22 10.63 -27.96 -0.43
CA GLU A 22 9.93 -27.32 -1.53
C GLU A 22 8.42 -27.25 -1.27
N TYR A 23 7.79 -28.30 -0.75
CA TYR A 23 6.38 -28.30 -0.39
C TYR A 23 6.03 -27.27 0.70
N ILE A 24 6.86 -27.16 1.74
CA ILE A 24 6.67 -26.16 2.81
C ILE A 24 6.87 -24.74 2.26
N TYR A 25 7.93 -24.50 1.49
CA TYR A 25 8.22 -23.20 0.90
C TYR A 25 7.15 -22.78 -0.11
N ASN A 26 6.71 -23.66 -1.01
CA ASN A 26 5.68 -23.35 -2.01
C ASN A 26 4.35 -22.96 -1.36
N LYS A 27 3.95 -23.65 -0.28
CA LYS A 27 2.68 -23.33 0.40
C LYS A 27 2.70 -21.94 1.03
N SER A 28 3.81 -21.57 1.67
CA SER A 28 3.98 -20.23 2.25
C SER A 28 4.06 -19.15 1.16
N PHE A 29 4.85 -19.40 0.11
CA PHE A 29 5.02 -18.48 -1.01
C PHE A 29 3.72 -18.25 -1.79
N ASN A 30 2.92 -19.30 -1.99
CA ASN A 30 1.62 -19.19 -2.66
C ASN A 30 0.65 -18.31 -1.86
N ASN A 31 0.63 -18.41 -0.54
CA ASN A 31 -0.23 -17.57 0.29
C ASN A 31 0.21 -16.10 0.28
N ILE A 32 1.53 -15.83 0.35
CA ILE A 32 2.08 -14.47 0.26
C ILE A 32 1.74 -13.85 -1.11
N ASN A 33 1.92 -14.61 -2.20
CA ASN A 33 1.59 -14.14 -3.55
C ASN A 33 0.09 -13.82 -3.71
N ILE A 34 -0.78 -14.63 -3.12
CA ILE A 34 -2.22 -14.35 -3.11
C ILE A 34 -2.52 -13.04 -2.37
N GLU A 35 -1.89 -12.81 -1.21
CA GLU A 35 -2.08 -11.55 -0.47
C GLU A 35 -1.60 -10.33 -1.26
N VAL A 36 -0.41 -10.39 -1.86
CA VAL A 36 0.12 -9.33 -2.73
C VAL A 36 -0.85 -9.03 -3.89
N SER A 37 -1.42 -10.07 -4.51
CA SER A 37 -2.37 -9.91 -5.62
C SER A 37 -3.63 -9.13 -5.24
N TYR A 38 -4.11 -9.26 -4.00
CA TYR A 38 -5.25 -8.49 -3.51
C TYR A 38 -4.91 -7.00 -3.30
N TYR A 39 -3.71 -6.68 -2.82
CA TYR A 39 -3.26 -5.28 -2.75
C TYR A 39 -3.15 -4.67 -4.14
N ASP A 40 -2.58 -5.40 -5.10
CA ASP A 40 -2.49 -4.96 -6.48
C ASP A 40 -3.88 -4.72 -7.09
N GLU A 41 -4.81 -5.67 -6.92
CA GLU A 41 -6.16 -5.55 -7.45
C GLU A 41 -6.91 -4.35 -6.86
N ILE A 42 -6.78 -4.11 -5.55
CA ILE A 42 -7.49 -3.03 -4.86
C ILE A 42 -6.84 -1.67 -5.11
N TYR A 43 -5.51 -1.57 -5.06
CA TYR A 43 -4.81 -0.27 -4.98
C TYR A 43 -4.09 0.17 -6.25
N LYS A 44 -3.80 -0.72 -7.21
CA LYS A 44 -3.01 -0.36 -8.40
C LYS A 44 -3.59 0.83 -9.16
N ASP A 45 -4.89 0.84 -9.41
CA ASP A 45 -5.54 1.94 -10.13
C ASP A 45 -5.58 3.24 -9.31
N TYR A 46 -5.69 3.14 -7.97
CA TYR A 46 -5.60 4.30 -7.10
C TYR A 46 -4.22 4.97 -7.15
N LEU A 47 -3.16 4.17 -7.04
CA LEU A 47 -1.78 4.65 -6.99
C LEU A 47 -1.32 5.22 -8.33
N ILE A 48 -1.66 4.57 -9.44
CA ILE A 48 -1.15 4.93 -10.77
C ILE A 48 -1.99 6.04 -11.40
N ASN A 49 -3.32 6.00 -11.23
CA ASN A 49 -4.23 6.84 -12.00
C ASN A 49 -5.06 7.78 -11.12
N LYS A 50 -5.91 7.23 -10.25
CA LYS A 50 -6.99 8.02 -9.63
C LYS A 50 -6.46 9.10 -8.70
N ILE A 51 -5.48 8.79 -7.83
CA ILE A 51 -4.90 9.77 -6.92
C ILE A 51 -4.14 10.84 -7.70
N PRO A 52 -3.20 10.53 -8.62
CA PRO A 52 -2.49 11.56 -9.38
C PRO A 52 -3.43 12.46 -10.19
N ILE A 53 -4.40 11.87 -10.91
CA ILE A 53 -5.35 12.63 -11.73
C ILE A 53 -6.21 13.55 -10.85
N SER A 54 -6.72 13.05 -9.73
CA SER A 54 -7.59 13.85 -8.87
C SER A 54 -6.79 14.93 -8.13
N ARG A 55 -5.54 14.65 -7.76
CA ARG A 55 -4.63 15.61 -7.15
C ARG A 55 -4.27 16.76 -8.09
N MET A 56 -4.06 16.47 -9.38
CA MET A 56 -3.81 17.50 -10.41
C MET A 56 -4.97 18.48 -10.59
N LYS A 57 -6.20 18.06 -10.25
CA LYS A 57 -7.39 18.92 -10.30
C LYS A 57 -7.51 19.85 -9.10
N ILE A 58 -6.77 19.59 -8.02
CA ILE A 58 -6.70 20.52 -6.89
C ILE A 58 -5.84 21.70 -7.31
N GLN A 59 -6.48 22.84 -7.53
CA GLN A 59 -5.85 24.05 -8.08
C GLN A 59 -6.43 25.32 -7.47
N LEU A 60 -5.58 26.34 -7.36
CA LEU A 60 -6.00 27.68 -6.95
C LEU A 60 -6.60 28.43 -8.14
N SER A 61 -7.85 28.86 -8.03
CA SER A 61 -8.51 29.72 -9.03
C SER A 61 -7.98 31.15 -8.99
N SER A 62 -8.27 31.91 -10.04
CA SER A 62 -7.91 33.34 -10.12
C SER A 62 -8.60 34.19 -9.03
N GLN A 63 -9.71 33.71 -8.46
CA GLN A 63 -10.44 34.35 -7.36
C GLN A 63 -9.90 33.96 -5.97
N GLY A 64 -8.88 33.09 -5.91
CA GLY A 64 -8.28 32.58 -4.67
C GLY A 64 -8.98 31.36 -4.09
N GLU A 65 -10.01 30.82 -4.74
CA GLU A 65 -10.73 29.63 -4.29
C GLU A 65 -9.99 28.35 -4.69
N VAL A 66 -9.95 27.34 -3.82
CA VAL A 66 -9.34 26.04 -4.14
C VAL A 66 -10.39 25.13 -4.78
N LEU A 67 -10.15 24.74 -6.02
CA LEU A 67 -11.03 23.87 -6.80
C LEU A 67 -10.62 22.41 -6.64
N GLY A 68 -11.52 21.48 -6.94
CA GLY A 68 -11.21 20.04 -7.07
C GLY A 68 -11.16 19.24 -5.76
N ILE A 69 -11.32 19.88 -4.60
CA ILE A 69 -11.32 19.22 -3.29
C ILE A 69 -12.44 18.16 -3.19
N ASP A 70 -13.67 18.49 -3.60
CA ASP A 70 -14.81 17.56 -3.48
C ASP A 70 -14.57 16.24 -4.21
N GLN A 71 -14.03 16.31 -5.43
CA GLN A 71 -13.71 15.12 -6.22
C GLN A 71 -12.63 14.27 -5.54
N PHE A 72 -11.67 14.92 -4.89
CA PHE A 72 -10.61 14.23 -4.16
C PHE A 72 -11.14 13.60 -2.86
N LEU A 73 -12.02 14.28 -2.13
CA LEU A 73 -12.71 13.71 -0.96
C LEU A 73 -13.56 12.48 -1.35
N ASP A 74 -14.25 12.53 -2.48
CA ASP A 74 -15.01 11.37 -2.97
C ASP A 74 -14.11 10.18 -3.31
N LEU A 75 -12.93 10.45 -3.88
CA LEU A 75 -11.91 9.43 -4.10
C LEU A 75 -11.43 8.82 -2.78
N LEU A 76 -11.14 9.62 -1.75
CA LEU A 76 -10.70 9.14 -0.44
C LEU A 76 -11.77 8.26 0.24
N ARG A 77 -13.04 8.63 0.12
CA ARG A 77 -14.19 7.81 0.56
C ARG A 77 -14.27 6.49 -0.20
N GLU A 78 -13.99 6.51 -1.50
CA GLU A 78 -13.92 5.31 -2.33
C GLU A 78 -12.83 4.35 -1.85
N ILE A 79 -11.62 4.87 -1.60
CA ILE A 79 -10.48 4.10 -1.10
C ILE A 79 -10.83 3.46 0.25
N ARG A 80 -11.36 4.23 1.21
CA ARG A 80 -11.82 3.71 2.51
C ARG A 80 -12.79 2.54 2.36
N ARG A 81 -13.78 2.67 1.47
CA ARG A 81 -14.77 1.62 1.22
C ARG A 81 -14.11 0.36 0.66
N ASN A 82 -13.20 0.52 -0.30
CA ASN A 82 -12.53 -0.61 -0.94
C ASN A 82 -11.47 -1.25 -0.02
N SER A 83 -10.96 -0.53 0.98
CA SER A 83 -10.10 -1.06 2.04
C SER A 83 -10.84 -1.98 3.02
N LEU A 84 -12.19 -2.07 3.01
CA LEU A 84 -12.96 -2.87 3.97
C LEU A 84 -12.58 -4.35 4.01
N TYR A 85 -12.09 -4.91 2.90
CA TYR A 85 -11.57 -6.28 2.86
C TYR A 85 -10.49 -6.51 3.94
N PHE A 86 -9.57 -5.55 4.08
CA PHE A 86 -8.44 -5.66 5.01
C PHE A 86 -8.86 -5.60 6.47
N LYS A 87 -10.02 -5.04 6.80
CA LYS A 87 -10.57 -5.09 8.16
C LYS A 87 -10.60 -6.51 8.74
N PHE A 88 -10.85 -7.51 7.89
CA PHE A 88 -10.97 -8.91 8.30
C PHE A 88 -9.70 -9.73 8.07
N ARG A 89 -8.70 -9.17 7.38
CA ARG A 89 -7.50 -9.89 6.92
C ARG A 89 -6.21 -9.33 7.51
N ASN A 90 -6.10 -8.01 7.62
CA ASN A 90 -4.98 -7.29 8.19
C ASN A 90 -5.51 -6.01 8.87
N ILE A 91 -5.92 -6.16 10.14
CA ILE A 91 -6.53 -5.07 10.90
C ILE A 91 -5.55 -3.92 11.17
N GLU A 92 -4.25 -4.21 11.32
CA GLU A 92 -3.21 -3.21 11.52
C GLU A 92 -3.14 -2.28 10.30
N PHE A 93 -2.93 -2.85 9.11
CA PHE A 93 -2.95 -2.11 7.86
C PHE A 93 -4.25 -1.33 7.67
N TYR A 94 -5.40 -1.99 7.90
CA TYR A 94 -6.69 -1.35 7.75
C TYR A 94 -6.83 -0.12 8.67
N SER A 95 -6.36 -0.21 9.92
CA SER A 95 -6.43 0.92 10.85
C SER A 95 -5.50 2.06 10.43
N GLU A 96 -4.29 1.76 9.96
CA GLU A 96 -3.32 2.78 9.56
C GLU A 96 -3.75 3.48 8.28
N ILE A 97 -4.20 2.73 7.26
CA ILE A 97 -4.65 3.33 6.00
C ILE A 97 -5.89 4.21 6.20
N LEU A 98 -6.80 3.84 7.10
CA LEU A 98 -7.95 4.68 7.46
C LEU A 98 -7.52 5.96 8.17
N SER A 99 -6.58 5.87 9.11
CA SER A 99 -6.02 7.02 9.82
C SER A 99 -5.36 7.99 8.84
N LEU A 100 -4.52 7.49 7.94
CA LEU A 100 -3.86 8.27 6.89
C LEU A 100 -4.85 8.99 6.00
N ILE A 101 -5.86 8.28 5.50
CA ILE A 101 -6.91 8.86 4.66
C ILE A 101 -7.70 9.92 5.42
N GLN A 102 -8.07 9.65 6.68
CA GLN A 102 -8.83 10.59 7.49
C GLN A 102 -8.05 11.87 7.75
N ARG A 103 -6.75 11.78 8.10
CA ARG A 103 -5.91 12.97 8.25
C ARG A 103 -5.92 13.82 6.98
N LEU A 104 -5.84 13.18 5.81
CA LEU A 104 -5.85 13.88 4.52
C LEU A 104 -7.22 14.51 4.23
N GLU A 105 -8.32 13.82 4.54
CA GLU A 105 -9.68 14.39 4.49
C GLU A 105 -9.78 15.64 5.37
N ASP A 106 -9.29 15.58 6.61
CA ASP A 106 -9.32 16.69 7.56
C ASP A 106 -8.54 17.90 7.03
N GLU A 107 -7.34 17.68 6.48
CA GLU A 107 -6.52 18.74 5.88
C GLU A 107 -7.21 19.43 4.70
N LEU A 108 -7.93 18.65 3.88
CA LEU A 108 -8.68 19.15 2.72
C LEU A 108 -9.94 19.93 3.12
N VAL A 109 -10.64 19.50 4.17
CA VAL A 109 -11.83 20.18 4.68
C VAL A 109 -11.48 21.52 5.32
N VAL A 110 -10.28 21.64 5.90
CA VAL A 110 -9.79 22.86 6.53
C VAL A 110 -9.27 23.89 5.49
N ALA A 111 -9.14 23.51 4.21
CA ALA A 111 -8.75 24.44 3.16
C ALA A 111 -9.70 25.65 3.12
N GLU A 112 -9.16 26.85 3.35
CA GLU A 112 -9.96 28.07 3.44
C GLU A 112 -10.69 28.33 2.11
N ALA A 113 -11.92 28.85 2.19
CA ALA A 113 -12.72 29.20 1.00
C ALA A 113 -11.96 30.15 0.04
N LYS A 114 -11.03 30.96 0.56
CA LYS A 114 -10.08 31.73 -0.22
C LYS A 114 -8.69 31.66 0.39
N MET A 115 -7.69 31.37 -0.43
CA MET A 115 -6.30 31.23 -0.04
C MET A 115 -5.41 32.14 -0.90
N SER A 116 -4.38 32.71 -0.29
CA SER A 116 -3.26 33.29 -1.03
C SER A 116 -2.42 32.18 -1.69
N VAL A 117 -1.64 32.54 -2.71
CA VAL A 117 -0.70 31.61 -3.37
C VAL A 117 0.27 30.97 -2.36
N ALA A 118 0.73 31.73 -1.37
CA ALA A 118 1.64 31.21 -0.34
C ALA A 118 0.95 30.18 0.58
N GLN A 119 -0.30 30.42 0.98
CA GLN A 119 -1.08 29.46 1.77
C GLN A 119 -1.37 28.19 0.94
N TYR A 120 -1.75 28.36 -0.32
CA TYR A 120 -2.02 27.25 -1.24
C TYR A 120 -0.76 26.38 -1.45
N ASN A 121 0.41 26.98 -1.66
CA ASN A 121 1.65 26.22 -1.80
C ASN A 121 1.97 25.39 -0.55
N LYS A 122 1.72 25.94 0.65
CA LYS A 122 1.89 25.18 1.90
C LYS A 122 0.90 24.01 2.01
N LEU A 123 -0.37 24.23 1.65
CA LEU A 123 -1.38 23.17 1.61
C LEU A 123 -1.00 22.08 0.59
N SER A 124 -0.57 22.48 -0.60
CA SER A 124 -0.11 21.59 -1.67
C SER A 124 0.98 20.64 -1.17
N VAL A 125 2.02 21.17 -0.50
CA VAL A 125 3.11 20.37 0.07
C VAL A 125 2.61 19.39 1.13
N ARG A 126 1.68 19.81 2.00
CA ARG A 126 1.11 18.90 3.02
C ARG A 126 0.29 17.78 2.39
N ILE A 127 -0.58 18.10 1.42
CA ILE A 127 -1.34 17.10 0.67
C ILE A 127 -0.39 16.10 0.01
N ASP A 128 0.67 16.57 -0.65
CA ASP A 128 1.62 15.70 -1.34
C ASP A 128 2.37 14.78 -0.36
N SER A 129 2.76 15.30 0.80
CA SER A 129 3.35 14.49 1.88
C SER A 129 2.41 13.40 2.37
N MET A 130 1.13 13.73 2.61
CA MET A 130 0.15 12.78 3.13
C MET A 130 -0.25 11.72 2.10
N ILE A 131 -0.27 12.10 0.81
CA ILE A 131 -0.42 11.14 -0.29
C ILE A 131 0.78 10.18 -0.30
N ASN A 132 1.99 10.69 -0.10
CA ASN A 132 3.18 9.83 -0.03
C ASN A 132 3.09 8.83 1.13
N ASP A 133 2.63 9.26 2.30
CA ASP A 133 2.44 8.36 3.44
C ASP A 133 1.42 7.24 3.13
N ILE A 134 0.34 7.56 2.41
CA ILE A 134 -0.63 6.57 1.91
C ILE A 134 0.05 5.56 0.96
N TYR A 135 0.90 6.05 0.05
CA TYR A 135 1.60 5.20 -0.92
C TYR A 135 2.57 4.25 -0.21
N GLU A 136 3.35 4.78 0.73
CA GLU A 136 4.31 4.00 1.51
C GLU A 136 3.63 2.92 2.35
N GLU A 137 2.51 3.21 3.00
CA GLU A 137 1.76 2.22 3.78
C GLU A 137 1.26 1.07 2.89
N ILE A 138 0.70 1.40 1.72
CA ILE A 138 0.23 0.39 0.76
C ILE A 138 1.40 -0.45 0.24
N ILE A 139 2.49 0.18 -0.19
CA ILE A 139 3.64 -0.51 -0.79
C ILE A 139 4.35 -1.38 0.25
N THR A 140 4.65 -0.84 1.42
CA THR A 140 5.37 -1.54 2.50
C THR A 140 4.58 -2.76 2.97
N THR A 141 3.28 -2.60 3.16
CA THR A 141 2.43 -3.72 3.58
C THR A 141 2.23 -4.74 2.46
N SER A 142 2.07 -4.32 1.20
CA SER A 142 1.89 -5.22 0.05
C SER A 142 3.08 -6.15 -0.19
N ARG A 143 4.31 -5.70 0.10
CA ARG A 143 5.54 -6.49 -0.05
C ARG A 143 5.77 -7.48 1.11
N GLY A 144 4.89 -7.44 2.12
CA GLY A 144 5.16 -7.96 3.44
C GLY A 144 6.21 -7.10 4.15
N LYS A 145 5.99 -6.76 5.43
CA LYS A 145 7.09 -6.22 6.26
C LYS A 145 8.26 -7.19 6.11
N SER A 146 9.30 -6.75 5.43
CA SER A 146 10.46 -7.57 5.18
C SER A 146 10.99 -7.99 6.56
N VAL A 147 11.12 -9.29 6.77
CA VAL A 147 11.71 -9.88 7.98
C VAL A 147 13.17 -9.40 8.18
N PHE A 148 13.74 -8.65 7.24
CA PHE A 148 15.05 -8.02 7.35
C PHE A 148 15.10 -6.71 8.15
N ASP A 149 13.99 -6.19 8.67
CA ASP A 149 14.03 -5.03 9.59
C ASP A 149 14.35 -5.42 11.05
N ILE A 150 14.79 -6.67 11.30
CA ILE A 150 15.17 -7.19 12.64
C ILE A 150 16.63 -7.68 12.71
N PHE A 151 17.48 -7.38 11.71
CA PHE A 151 18.91 -7.69 11.78
C PHE A 151 19.81 -6.49 11.49
#